data_AF-A0A2W6TSB8-F1
#
_entry.id   AF-A0A2W6TSB8-F1
#
_cell.length_a   1.000
_cell.length_b   1.000
_cell.length_c   1.000
_cell.angle_alpha   90.00
_cell.angle_beta   90.00
_cell.angle_gamma   90.00
#
_symmetry.space_group_name_H-M   'P 1'
#
loop_
_entity.id
_entity.type
_entity.pdbx_description
1 polymer ?
#
loop_
_entity_poly.entity_id
_entity_poly.type
_entity_poly.pdbx_seq_one_letter_code
_entity_poly.pdbx_strand_id
1 'polypeptide(L)' 'RTTVVNGVSRFQCLQSDSGRCNYLLYREHCSGAADAQLCRRESLGEFVVVVGTTRQLSGLPKGYSQQVTLQK' A
#
# COMPACT_ATOMS: atom_id res chain seq x y z
N ARG A 1 -3.04 -7.88 4.88
CA ARG A 1 -3.04 -8.72 3.66
C ARG A 1 -3.74 -7.95 2.55
N THR A 2 -3.23 -8.05 1.32
CA THR A 2 -3.83 -7.40 0.16
C THR A 2 -4.01 -8.40 -0.98
N THR A 3 -5.15 -8.34 -1.66
CA THR A 3 -5.46 -9.16 -2.83
C THR A 3 -6.01 -8.29 -3.94
N VAL A 4 -5.73 -8.62 -5.20
CA VAL A 4 -6.22 -7.87 -6.37
C VAL A 4 -7.10 -8.80 -7.20
N VAL A 5 -8.32 -8.37 -7.49
CA VAL A 5 -9.28 -9.10 -8.34
C VAL A 5 -9.90 -8.11 -9.32
N ASN A 6 -9.82 -8.39 -10.62
CA ASN A 6 -10.36 -7.53 -11.68
C ASN A 6 -9.98 -6.04 -11.54
N GLY A 7 -8.72 -5.75 -11.15
CA GLY A 7 -8.23 -4.38 -10.97
C GLY A 7 -8.68 -3.69 -9.67
N VAL A 8 -9.44 -4.38 -8.82
CA VAL A 8 -9.83 -3.89 -7.49
C VAL A 8 -8.92 -4.49 -6.44
N SER A 9 -8.28 -3.62 -5.66
CA SER A 9 -7.40 -4.01 -4.55
C SER A 9 -8.19 -4.05 -3.25
N ARG A 10 -8.20 -5.21 -2.59
CA ARG A 10 -8.84 -5.43 -1.29
C ARG A 10 -7.77 -5.53 -0.21
N PHE A 11 -7.83 -4.61 0.74
CA PHE A 11 -6.93 -4.49 1.88
C PHE A 11 -7.63 -5.02 3.13
N GLN A 12 -6.94 -5.84 3.91
CA GLN A 12 -7.48 -6.50 5.09
C GLN A 12 -6.49 -6.39 6.25
N CYS A 13 -6.99 -6.06 7.44
CA CYS A 13 -6.23 -6.14 8.68
C CYS A 13 -6.65 -7.43 9.40
N LEU A 14 -5.73 -8.40 9.46
CA LEU A 14 -6.01 -9.71 10.07
C LEU A 14 -5.72 -9.70 11.58
N GLN A 15 -4.65 -9.03 11.98
CA GLN A 15 -4.21 -8.93 13.36
C GLN A 15 -3.39 -7.64 13.54
N SER A 16 -3.62 -6.95 14.65
CA SER A 16 -2.87 -5.78 15.13
C SER A 16 -3.22 -5.58 16.60
N ASP A 17 -2.25 -5.30 17.47
CA ASP A 17 -2.48 -5.16 18.92
C ASP A 17 -3.37 -3.94 19.21
N SER A 18 -3.17 -2.85 18.47
CA SER A 18 -4.03 -1.65 18.47
C SER A 18 -5.39 -1.81 17.80
N GLY A 19 -5.66 -2.97 17.16
CA GLY A 19 -6.83 -3.17 16.31
C GLY A 19 -6.80 -2.42 14.97
N ARG A 20 -5.67 -1.79 14.60
CA ARG A 20 -5.56 -0.96 13.38
C ARG A 20 -4.30 -1.30 12.56
N CYS A 21 -4.46 -1.38 11.25
CA CYS A 21 -3.36 -1.48 10.28
C CYS A 21 -3.31 -0.20 9.44
N ASN A 22 -2.18 0.51 9.46
CA ASN A 22 -1.99 1.67 8.58
C ASN A 22 -1.36 1.21 7.27
N TYR A 23 -2.02 1.52 6.17
CA TYR A 23 -1.56 1.26 4.81
C TYR A 23 -1.09 2.55 4.18
N LEU A 24 0.14 2.55 3.68
CA LEU A 24 0.68 3.56 2.79
C LEU A 24 0.85 2.95 1.40
N LEU A 25 0.16 3.48 0.40
CA LEU A 25 0.30 3.11 -1.00
C LEU A 25 1.21 4.11 -1.70
N TYR A 26 2.10 3.60 -2.53
CA TYR A 26 3.05 4.44 -3.27
C TYR A 26 3.45 3.79 -4.59
N ARG A 27 4.06 4.56 -5.48
CA ARG A 27 4.82 4.04 -6.63
C ARG A 27 6.22 4.61 -6.60
N GLU A 28 7.18 3.85 -7.11
CA GLU A 28 8.57 4.29 -7.21
C GLU A 28 8.87 4.60 -8.67
N HIS A 29 9.37 5.81 -8.90
CA HIS A 29 9.89 6.23 -10.20
C HIS A 29 11.40 6.26 -10.09
N CYS A 30 12.05 5.28 -10.70
CA CYS A 30 13.50 5.24 -10.77
C CYS A 30 13.94 5.76 -12.14
N SER A 31 14.66 6.88 -12.16
CA SER A 31 15.35 7.35 -13.36
C SER A 31 16.77 6.79 -13.37
N GLY A 32 17.12 6.00 -14.38
CA GLY A 32 18.48 5.53 -14.55
C GLY A 32 19.36 6.64 -15.15
N ALA A 33 20.16 7.30 -14.31
CA ALA A 33 21.37 7.97 -14.76
C ALA A 33 22.56 7.18 -14.20
N ALA A 34 23.57 6.97 -15.04
CA ALA A 34 24.52 5.85 -15.02
C ALA A 34 25.25 5.52 -13.70
N ASP A 35 25.22 6.38 -12.68
CA ASP A 35 26.01 6.17 -11.44
C ASP A 35 25.22 6.32 -10.13
N ALA A 36 23.89 6.55 -10.17
CA ALA A 36 23.05 6.49 -8.98
C ALA A 36 21.57 6.25 -9.35
N GLN A 37 21.01 5.11 -8.92
CA GLN A 37 19.58 4.83 -9.03
C GLN A 37 18.83 5.68 -8.00
N LEU A 38 18.45 6.91 -8.35
CA LEU A 38 17.54 7.72 -7.54
C LEU A 38 16.11 7.29 -7.82
N CYS A 39 15.54 6.50 -6.91
CA CYS A 39 14.12 6.15 -6.93
C CYS A 39 13.34 7.17 -6.11
N ARG A 40 12.47 7.96 -6.78
CA ARG A 40 11.53 8.85 -6.11
C ARG A 40 10.26 8.09 -5.76
N ARG A 41 9.90 8.10 -4.48
CA ARG A 41 8.62 7.55 -4.01
C ARG A 41 7.52 8.60 -4.13
N GLU A 42 6.46 8.27 -4.86
CA GLU A 42 5.24 9.08 -4.94
C GLU A 42 4.14 8.40 -4.13
N SER A 43 3.62 9.10 -3.11
CA SER A 43 2.50 8.61 -2.32
C SER A 43 1.22 8.63 -3.14
N LEU A 44 0.54 7.50 -3.19
CA LEU A 44 -0.75 7.33 -3.86
C LEU A 44 -1.93 7.44 -2.89
N GLY A 45 -1.67 7.22 -1.60
CA GLY A 45 -2.68 7.37 -0.56
C GLY A 45 -2.31 6.64 0.72
N GLU A 46 -2.90 7.09 1.82
CA GLU A 46 -2.75 6.49 3.15
C GLU A 46 -4.12 6.27 3.78
N PHE A 47 -4.30 5.14 4.46
CA PHE A 47 -5.53 4.84 5.17
C PHE A 47 -5.36 3.78 6.25
N VAL A 48 -6.32 3.76 7.16
CA VAL A 48 -6.43 2.75 8.21
C VAL A 48 -7.43 1.67 7.80
N VAL A 49 -7.10 0.41 8.10
CA VAL A 49 -8.04 -0.71 8.08
C VAL A 49 -8.12 -1.28 9.50
N VAL A 50 -9.33 -1.37 10.04
CA VAL A 50 -9.60 -1.95 11.36
C VAL A 50 -9.55 -3.48 11.27
N VAL A 51 -9.08 -4.17 12.30
CA VAL A 51 -9.06 -5.64 12.35
C VAL A 51 -10.45 -6.22 12.05
N GLY A 52 -10.51 -7.24 11.19
CA GLY A 52 -11.76 -7.87 10.76
C GLY A 52 -12.52 -7.11 9.67
N THR A 53 -12.11 -5.86 9.36
CA THR A 53 -12.70 -5.08 8.28
C THR A 53 -11.85 -5.15 7.02
N THR A 54 -12.45 -4.72 5.91
CA THR A 54 -11.76 -4.66 4.62
C THR A 54 -12.05 -3.35 3.92
N ARG A 55 -11.04 -2.82 3.25
CA ARG A 55 -11.16 -1.65 2.38
C ARG A 55 -10.89 -2.05 0.94
N GLN A 56 -11.66 -1.52 -0.01
CA GLN A 56 -11.48 -1.76 -1.43
C GLN A 56 -11.14 -0.45 -2.13
N LEU A 57 -10.16 -0.49 -3.03
CA LEU A 57 -9.79 0.63 -3.90
C LEU A 57 -9.67 0.12 -5.33
N SER A 58 -10.28 0.86 -6.25
CA SER A 58 -10.13 0.69 -7.69
C SER A 58 -9.26 1.81 -8.27
N GLY A 59 -8.77 1.64 -9.49
CA GLY A 59 -8.03 2.69 -10.20
C GLY A 59 -6.60 2.93 -9.69
N LEU A 60 -6.05 2.00 -8.90
CA LEU A 60 -4.64 2.06 -8.53
C LEU A 60 -3.76 1.78 -9.76
N PRO A 61 -2.65 2.52 -9.95
CA PRO A 61 -1.75 2.29 -11.06
C PRO A 61 -1.17 0.87 -10.99
N LYS A 62 -0.97 0.25 -12.15
CA LYS A 62 -0.33 -1.07 -12.24
C LYS A 62 1.07 -0.99 -11.63
N GLY A 63 1.40 -1.97 -10.78
CA GLY A 63 2.72 -2.04 -10.13
C GLY A 63 2.90 -1.08 -8.95
N TYR A 64 1.82 -0.57 -8.35
CA TYR A 64 1.93 0.13 -7.08
C TYR A 64 2.50 -0.78 -5.98
N SER A 65 3.23 -0.16 -5.06
CA SER A 65 3.78 -0.78 -3.86
C SER A 65 3.00 -0.34 -2.63
N GLN A 66 3.11 -1.12 -1.56
CA GLN A 66 2.44 -0.82 -0.29
C GLN A 66 3.37 -1.08 0.89
N GLN A 67 3.21 -0.29 1.94
CA GLN A 67 3.77 -0.56 3.26
C GLN A 67 2.62 -0.70 4.26
N VAL A 68 2.73 -1.67 5.15
CA VAL A 68 1.76 -1.90 6.22
C VAL A 68 2.46 -1.78 7.56
N THR A 69 2.01 -0.85 8.38
CA THR A 69 2.50 -0.69 9.75
C THR A 69 1.42 -1.15 10.73
N LEU A 70 1.73 -2.19 11.50
CA LEU A 70 0.93 -2.60 12.64
C LEU A 70 1.26 -1.67 13.81
N GLN A 71 0.25 -1.03 14.40
CA GLN A 71 0.46 -0.23 15.61
C GLN A 71 0.37 -1.17 16.82
N LYS A 72 1.34 -1.05 17.72
CA LYS A 72 1.41 -1.78 18.99
C LYS A 72 0.58 -1.08 20.06
#